data_AF-A0A958M9L4-F1
#
_entry.id   AF-A0A958M9L4-F1
#
_cell.length_a   1.000
_cell.length_b   1.000
_cell.length_c   1.000
_cell.angle_alpha   90.00
_cell.angle_beta   90.00
_cell.angle_gamma   90.00
#
_symmetry.space_group_name_H-M   'P 1'
#
loop_
_entity.id
_entity.type
_entity.pdbx_description
1 polymer ?
#
loop_
_entity_poly.entity_id
_entity_poly.type
_entity_poly.pdbx_seq_one_letter_code
_entity_poly.pdbx_strand_id
1 'polypeptide(L)' 'MQQPSHSPELNPVEHIWEELREKFLNNKIHLSMEDLIDQLAIGLKAIANYGNKLTSMTLFNHLNIAI' A
#
# COMPACT_ATOMS: atom_id res chain seq x y z
N MET A 1 16.55 -11.36 -6.64
CA MET A 1 15.46 -12.25 -6.19
C MET A 1 14.17 -11.64 -6.65
N GLN A 2 13.42 -12.35 -7.51
CA GLN A 2 12.22 -11.86 -8.18
C GLN A 2 10.98 -12.19 -7.34
N GLN A 3 9.99 -11.28 -7.36
CA GLN A 3 8.63 -11.54 -6.89
C GLN A 3 8.13 -12.86 -7.50
N PRO A 4 7.64 -13.83 -6.70
CA PRO A 4 7.10 -15.07 -7.24
C PRO A 4 5.89 -14.79 -8.14
N SER A 5 5.88 -15.39 -9.32
CA SER A 5 4.78 -15.26 -10.28
C SER A 5 3.47 -15.78 -9.67
N HIS A 6 2.36 -15.09 -9.94
CA HIS A 6 1.02 -15.45 -9.46
C HIS A 6 0.84 -15.49 -7.93
N SER A 7 1.74 -14.84 -7.19
CA SER A 7 1.66 -14.70 -5.73
C SER A 7 1.54 -13.23 -5.30
N PRO A 8 0.37 -12.58 -5.50
CA PRO A 8 0.14 -11.21 -5.06
C PRO A 8 0.27 -11.04 -3.54
N GLU A 9 -0.05 -12.07 -2.76
CA GLU A 9 0.09 -12.11 -1.30
C GLU A 9 1.54 -11.96 -0.83
N LEU A 10 2.51 -12.20 -1.70
CA LEU A 10 3.94 -12.03 -1.42
C LEU A 10 4.49 -10.70 -1.96
N ASN A 11 3.65 -9.86 -2.57
CA ASN A 11 4.03 -8.58 -3.16
C ASN A 11 3.69 -7.43 -2.20
N PRO A 12 4.68 -6.74 -1.60
CA PRO A 12 4.42 -5.65 -0.67
C PRO A 12 3.59 -4.50 -1.25
N VAL A 13 3.64 -4.29 -2.56
CA VAL A 13 2.83 -3.27 -3.24
C VAL A 13 1.33 -3.58 -3.16
N GLU A 14 0.94 -4.85 -3.25
CA GLU A 14 -0.47 -5.27 -3.14
C GLU A 14 -1.01 -5.00 -1.74
N HIS A 15 -0.24 -5.29 -0.69
CA HIS A 15 -0.63 -5.00 0.70
C HIS A 15 -0.85 -3.50 0.96
N ILE A 16 -0.04 -2.62 0.34
CA ILE A 16 -0.25 -1.18 0.42
C ILE A 16 -1.56 -0.78 -0.28
N TRP A 17 -1.83 -1.34 -1.46
CA TRP A 17 -3.06 -1.07 -2.20
C TRP A 17 -4.31 -1.57 -1.47
N GLU A 18 -4.25 -2.73 -0.83
CA GLU A 18 -5.33 -3.25 0.01
C GLU A 18 -5.65 -2.29 1.16
N GLU A 19 -4.65 -1.84 1.91
CA GLU A 19 -4.85 -0.91 3.02
C GLU A 19 -5.40 0.46 2.54
N LEU A 20 -4.90 0.98 1.41
CA LEU A 20 -5.45 2.19 0.79
C LEU A 20 -6.92 2.01 0.40
N ARG A 21 -7.24 0.91 -0.27
CA ARG A 21 -8.59 0.60 -0.74
C ARG A 21 -9.56 0.43 0.43
N GLU A 22 -9.15 -0.27 1.47
CA GLU A 22 -9.99 -0.56 2.64
C GLU A 22 -10.20 0.64 3.57
N LYS A 23 -9.17 1.45 3.80
CA LYS A 23 -9.22 2.47 4.86
C LYS A 23 -9.39 3.89 4.35
N PHE A 24 -8.96 4.16 3.11
CA PHE A 24 -8.92 5.53 2.58
C PHE A 24 -9.88 5.76 1.42
N LEU A 25 -10.08 4.75 0.57
CA LEU A 25 -10.91 4.83 -0.65
C LEU A 25 -12.20 4.01 -0.59
N ASN A 26 -12.54 3.44 0.57
CA ASN A 26 -13.67 2.53 0.70
C ASN A 26 -15.02 3.24 0.51
N ASN A 27 -15.83 2.74 -0.43
CA ASN A 27 -17.23 3.15 -0.65
C ASN A 27 -17.44 4.68 -0.78
N LYS A 28 -16.49 5.38 -1.40
CA LYS A 28 -16.58 6.82 -1.66
C LYS A 28 -16.64 7.10 -3.16
N ILE A 29 -17.47 8.07 -3.53
CA ILE A 29 -17.47 8.67 -4.87
C ILE A 29 -16.63 9.95 -4.79
N HIS A 30 -15.69 10.10 -5.72
CA HIS A 30 -14.90 11.32 -5.88
C HIS A 30 -15.48 12.15 -7.02
N LEU A 31 -15.56 13.47 -6.85
CA LEU A 31 -16.20 14.37 -7.81
C LEU A 31 -15.27 14.71 -8.99
N SER A 32 -13.97 14.51 -8.81
CA SER A 32 -12.93 14.73 -9.81
C SER A 32 -11.78 13.73 -9.63
N MET A 33 -10.88 13.71 -10.62
CA MET A 33 -9.65 12.91 -10.53
C MET A 33 -8.69 13.50 -9.48
N GLU A 34 -8.64 14.83 -9.39
CA GLU A 34 -7.87 15.56 -8.39
C GLU A 34 -8.29 15.16 -6.97
N ASP A 35 -9.59 15.11 -6.68
CA ASP A 35 -10.10 14.68 -5.36
C ASP A 35 -9.68 13.25 -5.01
N LEU A 36 -9.63 12.36 -6.00
CA LEU A 36 -9.18 10.98 -5.81
C LEU A 36 -7.67 10.94 -5.51
N ILE A 37 -6.88 11.69 -6.27
CA ILE A 37 -5.42 11.78 -6.09
C ILE A 37 -5.08 12.36 -4.71
N ASP A 38 -5.79 13.39 -4.28
CA ASP A 38 -5.59 13.99 -2.96
C ASP A 38 -5.91 12.99 -1.84
N GLN A 39 -7.01 12.24 -1.97
CA GLN A 39 -7.35 11.21 -0.99
C GLN A 39 -6.31 10.06 -0.97
N LEU A 40 -5.80 9.67 -2.13
CA LEU A 40 -4.67 8.72 -2.24
C LEU A 40 -3.42 9.23 -1.53
N ALA A 41 -3.07 10.50 -1.74
CA ALA A 41 -1.90 11.12 -1.11
C ALA A 41 -2.05 11.19 0.42
N ILE A 42 -3.25 11.47 0.93
CA ILE A 42 -3.55 11.41 2.36
C ILE A 42 -3.32 9.99 2.90
N GLY A 43 -3.85 8.97 2.22
CA GLY A 43 -3.68 7.58 2.63
C GLY A 43 -2.23 7.12 2.65
N LEU A 44 -1.47 7.44 1.60
CA LEU A 44 -0.06 7.11 1.52
C LEU A 44 0.76 7.77 2.64
N LYS A 45 0.50 9.06 2.92
CA LYS A 45 1.15 9.78 4.03
C LYS A 45 0.81 9.16 5.38
N ALA A 46 -0.46 8.78 5.60
CA ALA A 46 -0.87 8.12 6.82
C ALA A 46 -0.10 6.80 7.00
N ILE A 47 -0.11 5.91 6.01
CA ILE A 47 0.61 4.64 6.04
C ILE A 47 2.11 4.85 6.32
N ALA A 48 2.74 5.79 5.63
CA ALA A 48 4.16 6.09 5.81
C ALA A 48 4.52 6.57 7.23
N ASN A 49 3.59 7.24 7.93
CA ASN A 49 3.78 7.69 9.30
C ASN A 49 3.60 6.58 10.35
N TYR A 50 3.10 5.40 9.98
CA TYR A 50 2.93 4.25 10.87
C TYR A 50 3.98 3.16 10.58
N GLY A 51 5.24 3.45 10.90
CA GLY A 51 6.40 2.60 10.57
C GLY A 51 6.26 1.12 10.96
N ASN A 52 5.77 0.81 12.18
CA ASN A 52 5.60 -0.58 12.62
C ASN A 52 4.58 -1.34 11.76
N LYS A 53 3.47 -0.70 11.38
CA LYS A 53 2.43 -1.28 10.54
C LYS A 53 2.95 -1.47 9.11
N LEU A 54 3.63 -0.47 8.56
CA LEU A 54 4.27 -0.56 7.24
C LEU A 54 5.23 -1.75 7.17
N THR A 55 6.13 -1.89 8.16
CA THR A 55 7.05 -3.03 8.25
C THR A 55 6.30 -4.35 8.33
N SER A 56 5.27 -4.45 9.18
CA SER A 56 4.49 -5.70 9.35
C SER A 56 3.79 -6.18 8.08
N MET A 57 3.50 -5.27 7.15
CA MET A 57 2.80 -5.58 5.90
C MET A 57 3.72 -5.77 4.70
N THR A 58 4.94 -5.22 4.75
CA THR A 58 5.80 -5.11 3.57
C THR A 58 7.17 -5.78 3.71
N LEU A 59 7.63 -6.03 4.95
CA LEU A 59 8.92 -6.66 5.21
C LEU A 59 8.82 -8.18 5.08
N PHE A 60 8.87 -8.69 3.85
CA PHE A 60 8.95 -10.13 3.61
C PHE A 60 10.40 -10.62 3.54
N ASN A 61 10.64 -11.82 4.10
CA ASN A 61 11.98 -12.42 4.20
C ASN A 61 12.66 -12.65 2.85
N HIS A 62 11.90 -12.78 1.76
CA HIS A 62 12.43 -13.00 0.41
C HIS A 62 12.82 -11.71 -0.32
N LEU A 63 12.54 -10.53 0.26
CA LEU A 63 12.91 -9.26 -0.34
C LEU A 63 14.41 -9.00 -0.15
N ASN A 64 15.08 -8.61 -1.24
CA ASN A 64 16.48 -8.21 -1.18
C ASN A 64 16.55 -6.72 -0.81
N ILE A 65 16.58 -6.42 0.48
CA ILE A 65 16.66 -5.05 0.97
C ILE A 65 18.14 -4.66 0.98
N ALA A 66 18.53 -3.79 0.04
CA ALA A 66 19.82 -3.12 0.14
C ALA A 66 19.72 -2.13 1.31
N ILE A 67 20.36 -2.47 2.43
CA ILE A 67 20.58 -1.56 3.55
C ILE A 67 21.84 -0.74 3.26
#